data_AF-A0A171DNF4-F1
#
_entry.id   AF-A0A171DNF4-F1
#
_cell.length_a   1.000
_cell.length_b   1.000
_cell.length_c   1.000
_cell.angle_alpha   90.00
_cell.angle_beta   90.00
_cell.angle_gamma   90.00
#
_symmetry.space_group_name_H-M   'P 1'
#
loop_
_entity.id
_entity.type
_entity.pdbx_description
1 polymer ?
#
loop_
_entity_poly.entity_id
_entity_poly.type
_entity_poly.pdbx_seq_one_letter_code
_entity_poly.pdbx_strand_id
1 'polypeptide(L)'
;MVRACRSWYHRHLADRPFSDQHGGVTVTQPDARTDAWTGARTDAQPDARTDAWTGARAGRPGKPRADVRPGAPERIPPGDRRAELAAFLRTRRGRVTPQDVGLPPGSRRRTPGLRREEVAQLAGVGVTWYTWLEQGRPINASTQVLDAISRTLRLDQAEHEHLYRLADVPAVAETEGDRGLEPETRTILDQLGPLPAAVYNARYDLMAWNATYERLFPGTTTQPPATRNALWQLFTTRDCCNPVVNREEELPQMVATLRAGFGRHLGEPAWTEFVRRLSAASPDFARMWATHDVARPGSRMKIFQHCTAGLIRTVSTSLALSSPPEARMVVYTPLDDESRERIAWLRAHPDVPAVDHTH
;
A
#
# COMPACT_ATOMS: atom_id res chain seq x y z
N MET A 1 -7.69 -1.31 -39.29
CA MET A 1 -7.62 -0.66 -37.96
C MET A 1 -6.42 -1.09 -37.13
N VAL A 2 -5.87 -2.31 -37.26
CA VAL A 2 -4.48 -2.69 -36.87
C VAL A 2 -3.38 -1.90 -37.63
N ARG A 3 -3.76 -0.95 -38.49
CA ARG A 3 -2.84 -0.27 -39.42
C ARG A 3 -2.24 1.00 -38.83
N ALA A 4 -2.82 1.64 -37.83
CA ALA A 4 -2.35 2.94 -37.36
C ALA A 4 -1.08 2.82 -36.48
N CYS A 5 -1.09 2.06 -35.38
CA CYS A 5 0.12 1.81 -34.58
C CYS A 5 1.16 0.95 -35.31
N ARG A 6 0.73 -0.09 -36.05
CA ARG A 6 1.66 -0.90 -36.86
C ARG A 6 2.33 -0.05 -37.96
N SER A 7 1.64 0.94 -38.51
CA SER A 7 2.23 1.88 -39.47
C SER A 7 3.14 2.91 -38.81
N TRP A 8 2.92 3.29 -37.55
CA TRP A 8 3.88 4.12 -36.81
C TRP A 8 5.17 3.34 -36.50
N TYR A 9 5.04 2.10 -36.00
CA TYR A 9 6.15 1.16 -35.76
C TYR A 9 6.94 0.88 -37.05
N HIS A 10 6.27 0.56 -38.16
CA HIS A 10 6.95 0.33 -39.43
C HIS A 10 7.52 1.60 -40.08
N ARG A 11 6.89 2.78 -39.94
CA ARG A 11 7.42 4.03 -40.52
C ARG A 11 8.65 4.58 -39.79
N HIS A 12 8.82 4.29 -38.51
CA HIS A 12 9.84 4.97 -37.70
C HIS A 12 10.88 4.03 -37.08
N LEU A 13 10.61 2.72 -37.00
CA LEU A 13 11.46 1.78 -36.25
C LEU A 13 11.78 0.44 -36.93
N ALA A 14 11.05 0.03 -37.99
CA ALA A 14 11.26 -1.29 -38.59
C ALA A 14 12.56 -1.46 -39.39
N ASP A 15 13.20 -0.37 -39.83
CA ASP A 15 14.39 -0.42 -40.71
C ASP A 15 15.66 0.18 -40.08
N ARG A 16 15.70 0.37 -38.75
CA ARG A 16 16.99 0.67 -38.10
C ARG A 16 17.64 -0.64 -37.68
N PRO A 17 18.75 -1.07 -38.33
CA PRO A 17 19.52 -2.17 -37.79
C PRO A 17 19.97 -1.76 -36.39
N PHE A 18 19.64 -2.59 -35.40
CA PHE A 18 20.26 -2.54 -34.09
C PHE A 18 21.75 -2.81 -34.34
N SER A 19 22.54 -1.73 -34.44
CA SER A 19 23.94 -1.82 -34.77
C SER A 19 24.67 -2.51 -33.63
N ASP A 20 25.08 -3.75 -33.86
CA ASP A 20 26.17 -4.39 -33.14
C ASP A 20 27.42 -3.52 -33.29
N GLN A 21 27.66 -2.65 -32.31
CA GLN A 21 28.99 -2.11 -32.02
C GLN A 21 29.45 -2.70 -30.69
N HIS A 22 29.71 -4.01 -30.71
CA HIS A 22 30.60 -4.62 -29.74
C HIS A 22 32.05 -4.30 -30.13
N GLY A 23 32.63 -3.30 -29.45
CA GLY A 23 34.07 -3.28 -29.20
C GLY A 23 34.40 -4.47 -28.29
N GLY A 24 35.26 -5.36 -28.78
CA GLY A 24 35.53 -6.66 -28.18
C GLY A 24 36.13 -6.60 -26.78
N VAL A 25 35.66 -7.51 -25.93
CA VAL A 25 36.43 -8.04 -24.80
C VAL A 25 36.27 -9.56 -24.84
N THR A 26 37.36 -10.24 -25.19
CA THR A 26 37.46 -11.70 -25.18
C THR A 26 37.40 -12.20 -23.74
N VAL A 27 36.37 -12.98 -23.40
CA VAL A 27 36.37 -13.81 -22.19
C VAL A 27 36.40 -15.27 -22.63
N THR A 28 37.56 -15.89 -22.46
CA THR A 28 37.80 -17.31 -22.68
C THR A 28 37.14 -18.10 -21.56
N GLN A 29 36.25 -19.02 -21.93
CA GLN A 29 35.67 -20.03 -21.04
C GLN A 29 36.63 -21.23 -20.95
N PRO A 30 36.95 -21.78 -19.76
CA PRO A 30 37.60 -23.07 -19.67
C PRO A 30 36.59 -24.21 -19.46
N ASP A 31 36.83 -25.28 -20.20
CA ASP A 31 36.11 -26.55 -20.22
C ASP A 31 36.10 -27.30 -18.87
N ALA A 32 35.03 -28.06 -18.67
CA ALA A 32 34.89 -29.04 -17.62
C ALA A 32 35.69 -30.31 -17.93
N ARG A 33 36.60 -30.71 -17.03
CA ARG A 33 37.00 -32.11 -16.83
C ARG A 33 37.25 -32.41 -15.35
N THR A 34 36.62 -33.51 -14.94
CA THR A 34 36.83 -34.32 -13.73
C THR A 34 38.30 -34.61 -13.45
N ASP A 35 38.70 -34.61 -12.17
CA ASP A 35 39.49 -35.70 -11.60
C ASP A 35 39.42 -35.70 -10.07
N ALA A 36 39.27 -36.92 -9.54
CA ALA A 36 39.15 -37.27 -8.14
C ALA A 36 40.52 -37.22 -7.43
N TRP A 37 40.54 -36.85 -6.15
CA TRP A 37 41.66 -37.15 -5.26
C TRP A 37 41.16 -37.63 -3.89
N THR A 38 41.45 -38.90 -3.63
CA THR A 38 41.25 -39.65 -2.39
C THR A 38 42.59 -39.88 -1.68
N GLY A 39 42.59 -39.83 -0.34
CA GLY A 39 43.65 -40.34 0.55
C GLY A 39 44.67 -39.27 0.98
N ALA A 40 45.17 -39.20 2.22
CA ALA A 40 45.18 -40.18 3.29
C ALA A 40 45.36 -39.51 4.67
N ARG A 41 44.83 -40.19 5.70
CA ARG A 41 45.10 -40.00 7.12
C ARG A 41 46.55 -40.33 7.45
N THR A 42 47.11 -39.63 8.44
CA THR A 42 47.98 -40.28 9.43
C THR A 42 47.79 -39.61 10.80
N ASP A 43 47.33 -40.41 11.76
CA ASP A 43 47.33 -40.13 13.19
C ASP A 43 48.76 -40.22 13.76
N ALA A 44 49.12 -39.32 14.67
CA ALA A 44 50.02 -39.61 15.80
C ALA A 44 50.00 -38.48 16.83
N GLN A 45 49.71 -38.86 18.07
CA GLN A 45 49.78 -38.13 19.35
C GLN A 45 50.49 -39.09 20.33
N PRO A 46 50.89 -38.74 21.58
CA PRO A 46 51.18 -37.47 22.27
C PRO A 46 52.62 -37.43 22.84
N ASP A 47 53.01 -36.33 23.50
CA ASP A 47 53.63 -36.51 24.83
C ASP A 47 53.43 -35.30 25.76
N ALA A 48 53.37 -35.60 27.05
CA ALA A 48 52.91 -34.73 28.13
C ALA A 48 54.07 -34.26 29.03
N ARG A 49 53.90 -33.10 29.69
CA ARG A 49 54.26 -32.79 31.11
C ARG A 49 54.22 -31.27 31.37
N THR A 50 53.22 -30.82 32.14
CA THR A 50 53.27 -30.40 33.56
C THR A 50 54.03 -29.09 33.82
N ASP A 51 53.34 -28.04 34.26
CA ASP A 51 53.42 -27.64 35.67
C ASP A 51 52.41 -26.55 36.05
N ALA A 52 52.02 -26.63 37.32
CA ALA A 52 50.91 -25.94 37.95
C ALA A 52 51.25 -24.53 38.43
N TRP A 53 50.23 -23.66 38.49
CA TRP A 53 50.17 -22.63 39.50
C TRP A 53 48.75 -22.53 40.07
N THR A 54 48.68 -22.67 41.40
CA THR A 54 47.50 -22.67 42.25
C THR A 54 47.09 -21.25 42.62
N GLY A 55 45.78 -21.00 42.76
CA GLY A 55 45.30 -19.96 43.67
C GLY A 55 43.99 -19.23 43.34
N ALA A 56 42.95 -19.56 44.12
CA ALA A 56 41.95 -18.67 44.71
C ALA A 56 40.54 -18.50 44.07
N ARG A 57 39.59 -19.17 44.77
CA ARG A 57 38.28 -18.70 45.28
C ARG A 57 37.11 -18.37 44.31
N ALA A 58 36.19 -19.33 44.30
CA ALA A 58 34.72 -19.25 44.25
C ALA A 58 34.00 -17.90 44.02
N GLY A 59 33.24 -17.83 42.92
CA GLY A 59 32.09 -16.95 42.72
C GLY A 59 30.99 -17.70 41.94
N ARG A 60 29.74 -17.63 42.41
CA ARG A 60 28.55 -18.33 41.85
C ARG A 60 28.25 -17.91 40.40
N PRO A 61 27.66 -18.78 39.54
CA PRO A 61 27.28 -18.39 38.18
C PRO A 61 26.04 -17.50 38.20
N GLY A 62 26.15 -16.31 37.62
CA GLY A 62 25.04 -15.39 37.37
C GLY A 62 24.10 -15.92 36.27
N LYS A 63 22.79 -15.74 36.46
CA LYS A 63 21.74 -16.04 35.48
C LYS A 63 22.04 -15.37 34.11
N PRO A 64 21.79 -16.05 32.97
CA PRO A 64 21.87 -15.40 31.67
C PRO A 64 20.81 -14.30 31.57
N ARG A 65 21.24 -13.12 31.10
CA ARG A 65 20.38 -11.97 30.80
C ARG A 65 19.38 -12.38 29.72
N ALA A 66 18.09 -12.17 29.99
CA ALA A 66 17.02 -12.41 29.03
C ALA A 66 17.19 -11.46 27.83
N ASP A 67 17.14 -12.04 26.64
CA ASP A 67 17.05 -11.33 25.38
C ASP A 67 15.82 -10.41 25.37
N VAL A 68 16.05 -9.10 25.34
CA VAL A 68 15.01 -8.10 25.10
C VAL A 68 14.66 -8.14 23.62
N ARG A 69 13.62 -8.91 23.28
CA ARG A 69 12.93 -8.75 21.99
C ARG A 69 12.20 -7.40 21.99
N PRO A 70 12.28 -6.58 20.93
CA PRO A 70 11.44 -5.39 20.81
C PRO A 70 9.97 -5.83 20.77
N GLY A 71 9.20 -5.37 21.77
CA GLY A 71 7.80 -5.69 21.92
C GLY A 71 6.96 -5.12 20.77
N ALA A 72 6.03 -5.94 20.29
CA ALA A 72 4.92 -5.46 19.46
C ALA A 72 4.15 -4.35 20.22
N PRO A 73 3.54 -3.37 19.53
CA PRO A 73 2.78 -2.31 20.19
C PRO A 73 1.68 -2.92 21.07
N GLU A 74 1.74 -2.58 22.35
CA GLU A 74 0.83 -3.04 23.38
C GLU A 74 -0.61 -2.62 23.04
N ARG A 75 -1.50 -3.59 22.85
CA ARG A 75 -2.91 -3.31 22.53
C ARG A 75 -3.59 -2.79 23.80
N ILE A 76 -3.92 -1.50 23.83
CA ILE A 76 -4.69 -0.87 24.91
C ILE A 76 -6.01 -1.66 25.15
N PRO A 77 -6.32 -2.08 26.39
CA PRO A 77 -7.57 -2.75 26.72
C PRO A 77 -8.82 -1.95 26.30
N PRO A 78 -9.93 -2.60 25.90
CA PRO A 78 -11.14 -1.90 25.44
C PRO A 78 -11.78 -0.95 26.46
N GLY A 79 -11.51 -1.13 27.76
CA GLY A 79 -11.96 -0.23 28.83
C GLY A 79 -11.16 1.07 28.88
N ASP A 80 -9.84 0.95 28.78
CA ASP A 80 -8.90 2.08 28.84
C ASP A 80 -9.04 2.98 27.60
N ARG A 81 -9.27 2.37 26.44
CA ARG A 81 -9.47 3.11 25.18
C ARG A 81 -10.70 4.02 25.21
N ARG A 82 -11.80 3.58 25.82
CA ARG A 82 -13.03 4.40 25.95
C ARG A 82 -12.84 5.56 26.93
N ALA A 83 -12.07 5.34 27.99
CA ALA A 83 -11.69 6.39 28.92
C ALA A 83 -10.80 7.45 28.23
N GLU A 84 -9.86 7.01 27.40
CA GLU A 84 -9.04 7.89 26.57
C GLU A 84 -9.85 8.66 25.53
N LEU A 85 -10.80 8.01 24.83
CA LEU A 85 -11.74 8.68 23.92
C LEU A 85 -12.52 9.79 24.61
N ALA A 86 -13.07 9.49 25.80
CA ALA A 86 -13.81 10.44 26.60
C ALA A 86 -12.95 11.63 27.05
N ALA A 87 -11.70 11.37 27.45
CA ALA A 87 -10.76 12.41 27.82
C ALA A 87 -10.37 13.29 26.62
N PHE A 88 -10.09 12.65 25.48
CA PHE A 88 -9.76 13.30 24.22
C PHE A 88 -10.88 14.24 23.74
N LEU A 89 -12.12 13.78 23.69
CA LEU A 89 -13.26 14.61 23.29
C LEU A 89 -13.47 15.81 24.22
N ARG A 90 -13.29 15.64 25.53
CA ARG A 90 -13.40 16.75 26.49
C ARG A 90 -12.33 17.82 26.28
N THR A 91 -11.08 17.42 26.03
CA THR A 91 -10.00 18.40 25.77
C THR A 91 -10.25 19.14 24.46
N ARG A 92 -10.66 18.46 23.39
CA ARG A 92 -10.95 19.07 22.09
C ARG A 92 -12.13 20.04 22.15
N ARG A 93 -13.22 19.64 22.80
CA ARG A 93 -14.37 20.53 23.06
C ARG A 93 -13.98 21.78 23.85
N GLY A 94 -13.06 21.64 24.81
CA GLY A 94 -12.58 22.78 25.62
C GLY A 94 -11.75 23.80 24.84
N ARG A 95 -11.16 23.41 23.71
CA ARG A 95 -10.28 24.25 22.88
C ARG A 95 -11.02 25.08 21.84
N VAL A 96 -12.16 24.60 21.33
CA VAL A 96 -12.97 25.30 20.33
C VAL A 96 -13.86 26.33 21.02
N THR A 97 -13.77 27.59 20.58
CA THR A 97 -14.64 28.66 21.10
C THR A 97 -15.97 28.71 20.34
N PRO A 98 -17.05 29.23 20.94
CA PRO A 98 -18.31 29.45 20.22
C PRO A 98 -18.13 30.27 18.93
N GLN A 99 -17.24 31.26 18.95
CA GLN A 99 -16.95 32.12 17.81
C GLN A 99 -16.32 31.35 16.64
N ASP A 100 -15.48 30.34 16.92
CA ASP A 100 -14.82 29.51 15.90
C ASP A 100 -15.80 28.70 15.04
N VAL A 101 -17.05 28.56 15.51
CA VAL A 101 -18.13 27.81 14.86
C VAL A 101 -19.37 28.68 14.60
N GLY A 102 -19.22 30.00 14.65
CA GLY A 102 -20.28 30.96 14.29
C GLY A 102 -21.38 31.14 15.34
N LEU A 103 -21.17 30.69 16.59
CA LEU A 103 -22.10 30.91 17.69
C LEU A 103 -21.78 32.22 18.45
N PRO A 104 -22.79 32.97 18.90
CA PRO A 104 -22.57 34.19 19.67
C PRO A 104 -21.93 33.88 21.03
N PRO A 105 -21.03 34.75 21.53
CA PRO A 105 -20.48 34.62 22.88
C PRO A 105 -21.58 34.85 23.91
N GLY A 106 -22.25 33.77 24.32
CA GLY A 106 -23.33 33.86 25.32
C GLY A 106 -22.87 34.48 26.64
N SER A 107 -23.76 35.21 27.32
CA SER A 107 -23.48 35.92 28.57
C SER A 107 -23.11 34.96 29.73
N ARG A 108 -22.01 35.27 30.45
CA ARG A 108 -21.50 34.58 31.67
C ARG A 108 -21.39 33.05 31.54
N ARG A 109 -20.37 32.56 30.82
CA ARG A 109 -20.06 31.12 30.68
C ARG A 109 -19.06 30.66 31.74
N ARG A 110 -19.30 29.48 32.34
CA ARG A 110 -18.37 28.80 33.27
C ARG A 110 -17.30 27.94 32.56
N THR A 111 -17.50 27.64 31.28
CA THR A 111 -16.57 26.84 30.46
C THR A 111 -16.15 27.69 29.26
N PRO A 112 -14.84 27.89 29.01
CA PRO A 112 -14.35 28.71 27.89
C PRO A 112 -14.72 28.17 26.50
N GLY A 113 -14.70 26.84 26.32
CA GLY A 113 -15.01 26.17 25.06
C GLY A 113 -16.48 25.82 24.87
N LEU A 114 -16.77 25.01 23.83
CA LEU A 114 -18.12 24.57 23.50
C LEU A 114 -18.78 23.74 24.63
N ARG A 115 -20.09 23.89 24.78
CA ARG A 115 -20.93 23.03 25.63
C ARG A 115 -21.27 21.73 24.90
N ARG A 116 -21.66 20.70 25.65
CA ARG A 116 -22.12 19.42 25.06
C ARG A 116 -23.31 19.61 24.13
N GLU A 117 -24.25 20.45 24.54
CA GLU A 117 -25.44 20.82 23.75
C GLU A 117 -25.05 21.47 22.42
N GLU A 118 -24.05 22.35 22.43
CA GLU A 118 -23.57 23.07 21.25
C GLU A 118 -22.87 22.12 20.27
N VAL A 119 -22.01 21.23 20.77
CA VAL A 119 -21.38 20.20 19.92
C VAL A 119 -22.42 19.26 19.34
N ALA A 120 -23.37 18.80 20.16
CA ALA A 120 -24.42 17.89 19.71
C ALA A 120 -25.29 18.52 18.62
N GLN A 121 -25.68 19.79 18.80
CA GLN A 121 -26.42 20.55 17.80
C GLN A 121 -25.64 20.72 16.49
N LEU A 122 -24.38 21.16 16.56
CA LEU A 122 -23.54 21.39 15.38
C LEU A 122 -23.17 20.10 14.64
N ALA A 123 -23.00 18.99 15.36
CA ALA A 123 -22.72 17.68 14.79
C ALA A 123 -23.97 16.90 14.37
N GLY A 124 -25.18 17.43 14.62
CA GLY A 124 -26.44 16.77 14.26
C GLY A 124 -26.73 15.50 15.06
N VAL A 125 -26.28 15.42 16.31
CA VAL A 125 -26.48 14.26 17.19
C VAL A 125 -27.28 14.63 18.44
N GLY A 126 -27.88 13.64 19.11
CA GLY A 126 -28.59 13.87 20.37
C GLY A 126 -27.64 14.29 21.51
N VAL A 127 -28.04 15.27 22.33
CA VAL A 127 -27.25 15.75 23.49
C VAL A 127 -26.91 14.63 24.47
N THR A 128 -27.90 13.78 24.77
CA THR A 128 -27.74 12.60 25.64
C THR A 128 -26.73 11.61 25.06
N TRP A 129 -26.77 11.40 23.74
CA TRP A 129 -25.85 10.50 23.05
C TRP A 129 -24.42 11.02 23.10
N TYR A 130 -24.19 12.31 22.79
CA TYR A 130 -22.86 12.93 22.89
C TYR A 130 -22.33 12.91 24.33
N THR A 131 -23.23 13.06 25.32
CA THR A 131 -22.88 12.95 26.73
C THR A 131 -22.40 11.54 27.09
N TRP A 132 -23.04 10.50 26.58
CA TRP A 132 -22.60 9.10 26.79
C TRP A 132 -21.25 8.82 26.12
N LEU A 133 -21.00 9.39 24.94
CA LEU A 133 -19.71 9.31 24.27
C LEU A 133 -18.60 9.94 25.12
N GLU A 134 -18.83 11.16 25.61
CA GLU A 134 -17.91 11.85 26.53
C GLU A 134 -17.81 11.20 27.92
N GLN A 135 -18.66 10.23 28.26
CA GLN A 135 -18.58 9.45 29.51
C GLN A 135 -17.86 8.11 29.32
N GLY A 136 -17.48 7.74 28.08
CA GLY A 136 -16.85 6.46 27.79
C GLY A 136 -17.81 5.28 27.96
N ARG A 137 -19.13 5.50 27.85
CA ARG A 137 -20.11 4.41 27.90
C ARG A 137 -19.94 3.48 26.71
N PRO A 138 -20.35 2.19 26.82
CA PRO A 138 -20.27 1.23 25.72
C PRO A 138 -21.34 1.54 24.67
N ILE A 139 -21.11 2.56 23.85
CA ILE A 139 -21.94 2.95 22.72
C ILE A 139 -21.09 2.90 21.45
N ASN A 140 -21.72 2.56 20.32
CA ASN A 140 -21.06 2.55 19.02
C ASN A 140 -21.26 3.91 18.34
N ALA A 141 -20.19 4.49 17.81
CA ALA A 141 -20.23 5.68 16.97
C ALA A 141 -20.05 5.29 15.50
N SER A 142 -20.93 5.74 14.62
CA SER A 142 -20.73 5.56 13.18
C SER A 142 -19.63 6.50 12.67
N THR A 143 -19.02 6.16 11.55
CA THR A 143 -18.05 7.01 10.83
C THR A 143 -18.62 8.40 10.56
N GLN A 144 -19.86 8.47 10.04
CA GLN A 144 -20.56 9.73 9.79
C GLN A 144 -20.66 10.63 11.03
N VAL A 145 -20.90 10.04 12.20
CA VAL A 145 -20.98 10.77 13.47
C VAL A 145 -19.61 11.22 13.93
N LEU A 146 -18.58 10.38 13.79
CA LEU A 146 -17.20 10.78 14.09
C LEU A 146 -16.72 11.90 13.17
N ASP A 147 -17.04 11.88 11.88
CA ASP A 147 -16.70 12.95 10.93
C ASP A 147 -17.43 14.25 11.23
N ALA A 148 -18.71 14.17 11.61
CA ALA A 148 -19.45 15.34 12.06
C ALA A 148 -18.80 15.95 13.32
N ILE A 149 -18.44 15.11 14.30
CA ILE A 149 -17.76 15.55 15.52
C ILE A 149 -16.38 16.13 15.20
N SER A 150 -15.59 15.50 14.33
CA SER A 150 -14.28 15.99 13.91
C SER A 150 -14.36 17.38 13.26
N ARG A 151 -15.33 17.59 12.36
CA ARG A 151 -15.56 18.89 11.74
C ARG A 151 -16.02 19.94 12.75
N THR A 152 -16.98 19.61 13.62
CA THR A 152 -17.46 20.51 14.67
C THR A 152 -16.36 20.90 15.65
N LEU A 153 -15.49 19.95 16.01
CA LEU A 153 -14.36 20.19 16.91
C LEU A 153 -13.12 20.71 16.19
N ARG A 154 -13.20 20.94 14.87
CA ARG A 154 -12.12 21.45 14.02
C ARG A 154 -10.80 20.69 14.23
N LEU A 155 -10.90 19.36 14.33
CA LEU A 155 -9.74 18.49 14.51
C LEU A 155 -8.82 18.59 13.28
N ASP A 156 -7.52 18.63 13.52
CA ASP A 156 -6.54 18.42 12.47
C ASP A 156 -6.47 16.93 12.05
N GLN A 157 -5.68 16.62 11.03
CA GLN A 157 -5.56 15.28 10.48
C GLN A 157 -5.09 14.25 11.53
N ALA A 158 -4.08 14.59 12.33
CA ALA A 158 -3.53 13.69 13.34
C ALA A 158 -4.54 13.42 14.46
N GLU A 159 -5.32 14.44 14.82
CA GLU A 159 -6.38 14.38 15.82
C GLU A 159 -7.60 13.61 15.32
N HIS A 160 -7.94 13.73 14.04
CA HIS A 160 -8.97 12.93 13.38
C HIS A 160 -8.58 11.45 13.39
N GLU A 161 -7.38 11.11 12.96
CA GLU A 161 -6.89 9.72 12.99
C GLU A 161 -6.82 9.16 14.42
N HIS A 162 -6.42 9.98 15.38
CA HIS A 162 -6.40 9.58 16.79
C HIS A 162 -7.81 9.33 17.33
N LEU A 163 -8.79 10.18 16.98
CA LEU A 163 -10.20 9.98 17.32
C LEU A 163 -10.70 8.62 16.81
N TYR A 164 -10.40 8.30 15.56
CA TYR A 164 -10.81 7.05 14.92
C TYR A 164 -10.15 5.83 15.57
N ARG A 165 -8.84 5.89 15.87
CA ARG A 165 -8.14 4.84 16.64
C ARG A 165 -8.76 4.61 18.01
N LEU A 166 -9.12 5.68 18.72
CA LEU A 166 -9.75 5.61 20.05
C LEU A 166 -11.21 5.11 19.98
N ALA A 167 -11.93 5.43 18.92
CA ALA A 167 -13.29 4.96 18.69
C ALA A 167 -13.36 3.50 18.23
N ASP A 168 -12.21 2.86 17.93
CA ASP A 168 -12.14 1.53 17.32
C ASP A 168 -12.92 1.45 15.99
N VAL A 169 -13.00 2.59 15.29
CA VAL A 169 -13.61 2.72 13.98
C VAL A 169 -12.48 2.94 12.98
N PRO A 170 -12.39 2.17 11.88
CA PRO A 170 -11.43 2.45 10.83
C PRO A 170 -11.68 3.84 10.23
N ALA A 171 -10.63 4.67 10.14
CA ALA A 171 -10.74 5.97 9.50
C ALA A 171 -11.14 5.79 8.03
N VAL A 172 -12.28 6.37 7.65
CA VAL A 172 -12.66 6.46 6.24
C VAL A 172 -11.73 7.50 5.63
N ALA A 173 -10.69 7.03 4.95
CA ALA A 173 -9.85 7.90 4.15
C ALA A 173 -10.71 8.48 3.02
N GLU A 174 -11.13 9.74 3.15
CA GLU A 174 -11.66 10.50 2.03
C GLU A 174 -10.58 10.56 0.94
N THR A 175 -10.95 10.09 -0.24
CA THR A 175 -10.03 9.82 -1.35
C THR A 175 -9.72 11.11 -2.10
N GLU A 176 -8.90 11.98 -1.49
CA GLU A 176 -8.20 13.03 -2.22
C GLU A 176 -6.84 12.49 -2.65
N GLY A 177 -6.62 12.45 -3.97
CA GLY A 177 -5.36 12.00 -4.56
C GLY A 177 -4.17 12.70 -3.90
N ASP A 178 -3.16 11.90 -3.55
CA ASP A 178 -1.91 12.28 -2.89
C ASP A 178 -1.97 12.76 -1.42
N ARG A 179 -3.15 13.01 -0.85
CA ARG A 179 -3.26 13.43 0.56
C ARG A 179 -3.17 12.20 1.47
N GLY A 180 -1.95 11.95 1.94
CA GLY A 180 -1.63 10.88 2.90
C GLY A 180 -0.31 10.17 2.64
N LEU A 181 0.38 10.47 1.53
CA LEU A 181 1.72 9.95 1.27
C LEU A 181 2.79 10.88 1.82
N GLU A 182 3.70 10.36 2.63
CA GLU A 182 4.83 11.13 3.14
C GLU A 182 5.72 11.66 1.99
N PRO A 183 6.25 12.90 2.09
CA PRO A 183 7.12 13.49 1.06
C PRO A 183 8.33 12.61 0.69
N GLU A 184 8.90 11.89 1.66
CA GLU A 184 10.01 10.97 1.48
C GLU A 184 9.59 9.76 0.63
N THR A 185 8.38 9.24 0.83
CA THR A 185 7.88 8.11 0.04
C THR A 185 7.64 8.53 -1.41
N ARG A 186 7.15 9.75 -1.64
CA ARG A 186 7.03 10.35 -2.97
C ARG A 186 8.40 10.50 -3.63
N THR A 187 9.40 11.00 -2.89
CA THR A 187 10.77 11.13 -3.39
C THR A 187 11.35 9.77 -3.80
N ILE A 188 11.18 8.74 -2.97
CA ILE A 188 11.61 7.37 -3.29
C ILE A 188 10.90 6.86 -4.53
N LEU A 189 9.58 7.05 -4.62
CA LEU A 189 8.76 6.61 -5.74
C LEU A 189 9.26 7.19 -7.07
N ASP A 190 9.59 8.48 -7.09
CA ASP A 190 10.12 9.17 -8.27
C ASP A 190 11.53 8.66 -8.65
N GLN A 191 12.38 8.38 -7.66
CA GLN A 191 13.75 7.88 -7.86
C GLN A 191 13.82 6.42 -8.34
N LEU A 192 12.73 5.66 -8.24
CA LEU A 192 12.67 4.30 -8.81
C LEU A 192 12.66 4.28 -10.35
N GLY A 193 12.45 5.43 -11.01
CA GLY A 193 12.58 5.54 -12.45
C GLY A 193 13.97 5.11 -12.93
N PRO A 194 14.11 4.10 -13.80
CA PRO A 194 13.18 3.77 -14.88
C PRO A 194 12.11 2.72 -14.56
N LEU A 195 12.15 2.03 -13.42
CA LEU A 195 11.19 0.97 -13.11
C LEU A 195 9.78 1.56 -12.93
N PRO A 196 8.72 1.02 -13.57
CA PRO A 196 7.36 1.42 -13.25
C PRO A 196 7.08 1.15 -11.77
N ALA A 197 6.57 2.16 -11.05
CA ALA A 197 6.21 2.01 -9.64
C ALA A 197 4.94 2.81 -9.29
N ALA A 198 4.15 2.26 -8.36
CA ALA A 198 2.92 2.87 -7.87
C ALA A 198 2.62 2.49 -6.42
N VAL A 199 1.89 3.35 -5.72
CA VAL A 199 1.40 3.14 -4.35
C VAL A 199 -0.10 2.89 -4.39
N TYR A 200 -0.53 1.83 -3.71
CA TYR A 200 -1.94 1.46 -3.57
C TYR A 200 -2.33 1.30 -2.11
N ASN A 201 -3.60 1.55 -1.80
CA ASN A 201 -4.20 1.06 -0.55
C ASN A 201 -4.63 -0.42 -0.67
N ALA A 202 -5.23 -0.95 0.40
CA ALA A 202 -5.70 -2.33 0.46
C ALA A 202 -6.84 -2.66 -0.53
N ARG A 203 -7.58 -1.66 -1.05
CA ARG A 203 -8.62 -1.83 -2.07
C ARG A 203 -8.11 -1.75 -3.51
N TYR A 204 -6.81 -1.52 -3.71
CA TYR A 204 -6.20 -1.18 -5.00
C TYR A 204 -6.54 0.23 -5.52
N ASP A 205 -6.98 1.15 -4.64
CA ASP A 205 -7.06 2.56 -5.02
C ASP A 205 -5.64 3.08 -5.25
N LEU A 206 -5.43 3.73 -6.39
CA LEU A 206 -4.12 4.22 -6.79
C LEU A 206 -3.87 5.59 -6.12
N MET A 207 -2.90 5.62 -5.21
CA MET A 207 -2.62 6.79 -4.36
C MET A 207 -1.55 7.71 -4.97
N ALA A 208 -0.49 7.12 -5.52
CA ALA A 208 0.60 7.81 -6.19
C ALA A 208 1.29 6.88 -7.19
N TRP A 209 2.02 7.44 -8.16
CA TRP A 209 2.77 6.68 -9.16
C TRP A 209 3.91 7.52 -9.72
N ASN A 210 4.91 6.85 -10.30
CA ASN A 210 5.96 7.54 -11.04
C ASN A 210 5.63 7.67 -12.53
N ALA A 211 6.40 8.51 -13.22
CA ALA A 211 6.17 8.81 -14.64
C ALA A 211 6.24 7.57 -15.56
N THR A 212 7.02 6.54 -15.21
CA THR A 212 7.09 5.32 -16.02
C THR A 212 5.84 4.46 -15.84
N TYR A 213 5.28 4.37 -14.63
CA TYR A 213 4.02 3.68 -14.38
C TYR A 213 2.86 4.33 -15.14
N GLU A 214 2.80 5.66 -15.17
CA GLU A 214 1.77 6.41 -15.90
C GLU A 214 1.72 6.04 -17.38
N ARG A 215 2.88 5.88 -18.01
CA ARG A 215 2.99 5.51 -19.43
C ARG A 215 2.53 4.08 -19.69
N LEU A 216 2.72 3.19 -18.73
CA LEU A 216 2.30 1.80 -18.85
C LEU A 216 0.80 1.63 -18.58
N PHE A 217 0.20 2.47 -17.73
CA PHE A 217 -1.20 2.38 -17.32
C PHE A 217 -1.97 3.71 -17.39
N PRO A 218 -1.98 4.42 -18.53
CA PRO A 218 -2.65 5.72 -18.61
C PRO A 218 -4.16 5.61 -18.40
N GLY A 219 -4.76 4.48 -18.77
CA GLY A 219 -6.18 4.21 -18.53
C GLY A 219 -6.57 4.23 -17.05
N THR A 220 -5.63 3.97 -16.14
CA THR A 220 -5.83 4.05 -14.68
C THR A 220 -5.44 5.42 -14.13
N THR A 221 -4.31 5.98 -14.55
CA THR A 221 -3.79 7.25 -13.99
C THR A 221 -4.59 8.48 -14.42
N THR A 222 -5.17 8.47 -15.63
CA THR A 222 -5.96 9.60 -16.16
C THR A 222 -7.38 9.69 -15.60
N GLN A 223 -7.86 8.65 -14.90
CA GLN A 223 -9.20 8.65 -14.30
C GLN A 223 -9.32 9.73 -13.21
N PRO A 224 -10.52 10.22 -12.89
CA PRO A 224 -10.75 11.03 -11.70
C PRO A 224 -10.32 10.31 -10.41
N PRO A 225 -9.76 11.00 -9.40
CA PRO A 225 -9.26 10.38 -8.15
C PRO A 225 -10.23 9.38 -7.50
N ALA A 226 -11.52 9.73 -7.44
CA ALA A 226 -12.57 8.88 -6.85
C ALA A 226 -12.79 7.54 -7.58
N THR A 227 -12.24 7.39 -8.78
CA THR A 227 -12.41 6.21 -9.66
C THR A 227 -11.08 5.57 -10.06
N ARG A 228 -9.94 6.07 -9.55
CA ARG A 228 -8.60 5.53 -9.79
C ARG A 228 -8.40 4.25 -8.98
N ASN A 229 -8.85 3.12 -9.49
CA ASN A 229 -8.65 1.82 -8.87
C ASN A 229 -8.15 0.80 -9.90
N ALA A 230 -6.98 0.20 -9.63
CA ALA A 230 -6.36 -0.71 -10.58
C ALA A 230 -7.15 -2.00 -10.77
N LEU A 231 -7.76 -2.53 -9.69
CA LEU A 231 -8.56 -3.76 -9.78
C LEU A 231 -9.84 -3.51 -10.59
N TRP A 232 -10.52 -2.39 -10.33
CA TRP A 232 -11.69 -1.96 -11.10
C TRP A 232 -11.37 -1.90 -12.59
N GLN A 233 -10.31 -1.19 -12.96
CA GLN A 233 -9.89 -1.04 -14.35
C GLN A 233 -9.62 -2.39 -15.03
N LEU A 234 -8.98 -3.35 -14.35
CA LEU A 234 -8.68 -4.66 -14.93
C LEU A 234 -9.93 -5.54 -15.19
N PHE A 235 -11.01 -5.31 -14.43
CA PHE A 235 -12.27 -6.05 -14.59
C PHE A 235 -13.28 -5.35 -15.50
N THR A 236 -13.20 -4.03 -15.67
CA THR A 236 -14.16 -3.26 -16.50
C THR A 236 -13.60 -2.87 -17.86
N THR A 237 -12.28 -2.91 -18.05
CA THR A 237 -11.67 -2.65 -19.37
C THR A 237 -11.89 -3.85 -20.28
N ARG A 238 -12.36 -3.59 -21.51
CA ARG A 238 -12.53 -4.61 -22.55
C ARG A 238 -11.22 -5.34 -22.82
N ASP A 239 -11.30 -6.62 -23.16
CA ASP A 239 -10.12 -7.49 -23.34
C ASP A 239 -9.11 -6.94 -24.35
N CYS A 240 -9.58 -6.33 -25.44
CA CYS A 240 -8.73 -5.71 -26.47
C CYS A 240 -7.93 -4.49 -26.00
N CYS A 241 -8.34 -3.87 -24.89
CA CYS A 241 -7.71 -2.68 -24.29
C CYS A 241 -7.03 -2.99 -22.96
N ASN A 242 -7.14 -4.23 -22.46
CA ASN A 242 -6.60 -4.57 -21.17
C ASN A 242 -5.07 -4.70 -21.27
N PRO A 243 -4.30 -3.93 -20.49
CA PRO A 243 -2.85 -3.97 -20.60
C PRO A 243 -2.26 -5.26 -20.03
N VAL A 244 -2.96 -6.00 -19.18
CA VAL A 244 -2.46 -7.25 -18.57
C VAL A 244 -2.81 -8.43 -19.47
N VAL A 245 -1.81 -9.24 -19.82
CA VAL A 245 -1.96 -10.42 -20.67
C VAL A 245 -2.31 -11.66 -19.85
N ASN A 246 -1.55 -11.94 -18.78
CA ASN A 246 -1.73 -13.13 -17.94
C ASN A 246 -2.86 -12.96 -16.89
N ARG A 247 -4.05 -12.52 -17.34
CA ARG A 247 -5.19 -12.19 -16.46
C ARG A 247 -5.74 -13.39 -15.72
N GLU A 248 -5.79 -14.55 -16.35
CA GLU A 248 -6.30 -15.78 -15.74
C GLU A 248 -5.48 -16.19 -14.51
N GLU A 249 -4.19 -15.89 -14.51
CA GLU A 249 -3.28 -16.14 -13.39
C GLU A 249 -3.34 -15.02 -12.34
N GLU A 250 -3.34 -13.75 -12.79
CA GLU A 250 -3.20 -12.59 -11.91
C GLU A 250 -4.52 -12.19 -11.21
N LEU A 251 -5.66 -12.24 -11.91
CA LEU A 251 -6.93 -11.74 -11.36
C LEU A 251 -7.39 -12.53 -10.13
N PRO A 252 -7.38 -13.88 -10.10
CA PRO A 252 -7.75 -14.63 -8.90
C PRO A 252 -6.88 -14.25 -7.69
N GLN A 253 -5.58 -14.05 -7.91
CA GLN A 253 -4.64 -13.65 -6.85
C GLN A 253 -4.94 -12.24 -6.33
N MET A 254 -5.29 -11.31 -7.21
CA MET A 254 -5.67 -9.96 -6.81
C MET A 254 -6.99 -9.94 -6.05
N VAL A 255 -7.97 -10.76 -6.46
CA VAL A 255 -9.26 -10.92 -5.75
C VAL A 255 -9.04 -11.54 -4.36
N ALA A 256 -8.21 -12.58 -4.26
CA ALA A 256 -7.88 -13.21 -2.98
C ALA A 256 -7.14 -12.25 -2.03
N THR A 257 -6.30 -11.36 -2.60
CA THR A 257 -5.63 -10.31 -1.83
C THR A 257 -6.61 -9.23 -1.36
N LEU A 258 -7.55 -8.80 -2.22
CA LEU A 258 -8.62 -7.87 -1.84
C LEU A 258 -9.45 -8.44 -0.69
N ARG A 259 -9.80 -9.73 -0.76
CA ARG A 259 -10.60 -10.42 0.27
C ARG A 259 -9.90 -10.45 1.63
N ALA A 260 -8.58 -10.68 1.63
CA ALA A 260 -7.77 -10.56 2.83
C ALA A 260 -7.84 -9.15 3.46
N GLY A 261 -7.91 -8.11 2.63
CA GLY A 261 -8.16 -6.73 3.06
C GLY A 261 -9.57 -6.54 3.60
N PHE A 262 -10.59 -6.96 2.83
CA PHE A 262 -12.00 -6.81 3.16
C PHE A 262 -12.37 -7.36 4.55
N GLY A 263 -11.74 -8.46 4.98
CA GLY A 263 -11.95 -9.02 6.31
C GLY A 263 -11.64 -8.06 7.48
N ARG A 264 -10.71 -7.11 7.31
CA ARG A 264 -10.38 -6.08 8.32
C ARG A 264 -11.34 -4.90 8.31
N HIS A 265 -12.09 -4.74 7.22
CA HIS A 265 -12.96 -3.59 6.94
C HIS A 265 -14.44 -4.00 6.87
N LEU A 266 -14.79 -5.10 7.55
CA LEU A 266 -16.17 -5.59 7.63
C LEU A 266 -17.05 -4.54 8.31
N GLY A 267 -18.17 -4.21 7.68
CA GLY A 267 -19.10 -3.18 8.16
C GLY A 267 -18.81 -1.77 7.65
N GLU A 268 -17.70 -1.55 6.94
CA GLU A 268 -17.45 -0.28 6.26
C GLU A 268 -18.27 -0.18 4.97
N PRO A 269 -19.13 0.86 4.82
CA PRO A 269 -19.95 1.02 3.62
C PRO A 269 -19.11 1.13 2.36
N ALA A 270 -17.96 1.80 2.43
CA ALA A 270 -17.09 2.05 1.29
C ALA A 270 -16.49 0.76 0.70
N TRP A 271 -16.17 -0.25 1.52
CA TRP A 271 -15.68 -1.56 1.08
C TRP A 271 -16.81 -2.43 0.55
N THR A 272 -17.92 -2.47 1.28
CA THR A 272 -19.11 -3.26 0.90
C THR A 272 -19.68 -2.78 -0.43
N GLU A 273 -19.78 -1.47 -0.62
CA GLU A 273 -20.26 -0.86 -1.84
C GLU A 273 -19.31 -1.07 -3.02
N PHE A 274 -17.99 -1.02 -2.79
CA PHE A 274 -17.00 -1.31 -3.83
C PHE A 274 -17.15 -2.74 -4.35
N VAL A 275 -17.18 -3.74 -3.45
CA VAL A 275 -17.35 -5.16 -3.81
C VAL A 275 -18.69 -5.38 -4.53
N ARG A 276 -19.77 -4.77 -4.03
CA ARG A 276 -21.10 -4.86 -4.64
C ARG A 276 -21.10 -4.30 -6.07
N ARG A 277 -20.56 -3.09 -6.27
CA ARG A 277 -20.48 -2.45 -7.58
C ARG A 277 -19.60 -3.24 -8.55
N LEU A 278 -18.45 -3.73 -8.10
CA LEU A 278 -17.53 -4.47 -8.97
C LEU A 278 -18.10 -5.84 -9.35
N SER A 279 -18.81 -6.51 -8.43
CA SER A 279 -19.53 -7.76 -8.72
C SER A 279 -20.67 -7.56 -9.72
N ALA A 280 -21.36 -6.41 -9.67
CA ALA A 280 -22.39 -6.08 -10.66
C ALA A 280 -21.79 -5.73 -12.03
N ALA A 281 -20.59 -5.14 -12.07
CA ALA A 281 -19.91 -4.73 -13.29
C ALA A 281 -19.18 -5.87 -14.01
N SER A 282 -18.76 -6.93 -13.29
CA SER A 282 -17.98 -8.03 -13.84
C SER A 282 -18.43 -9.39 -13.31
N PRO A 283 -19.03 -10.25 -14.16
CA PRO A 283 -19.38 -11.63 -13.80
C PRO A 283 -18.17 -12.46 -13.37
N ASP A 284 -17.01 -12.22 -13.98
CA ASP A 284 -15.76 -12.90 -13.59
C ASP A 284 -15.31 -12.52 -12.20
N PHE A 285 -15.37 -11.24 -11.83
CA PHE A 285 -15.11 -10.82 -10.46
C PHE A 285 -16.09 -11.48 -9.49
N ALA A 286 -17.39 -11.48 -9.80
CA ALA A 286 -18.39 -12.11 -8.93
C ALA A 286 -18.12 -13.60 -8.70
N ARG A 287 -17.76 -14.32 -9.77
CA ARG A 287 -17.37 -15.75 -9.70
C ARG A 287 -16.12 -15.96 -8.85
N MET A 288 -15.05 -15.19 -9.07
CA MET A 288 -13.82 -15.29 -8.28
C MET A 288 -14.03 -14.85 -6.84
N TRP A 289 -14.87 -13.85 -6.59
CA TRP A 289 -15.19 -13.41 -5.24
C TRP A 289 -15.94 -14.52 -4.48
N ALA A 290 -16.84 -15.25 -5.14
CA ALA A 290 -17.60 -16.33 -4.53
C ALA A 290 -16.76 -17.54 -4.08
N THR A 291 -15.50 -17.70 -4.55
CA THR A 291 -14.64 -18.82 -4.09
C THR A 291 -14.12 -18.63 -2.67
N HIS A 292 -14.18 -17.41 -2.12
CA HIS A 292 -13.71 -17.08 -0.78
C HIS A 292 -12.19 -17.27 -0.57
N ASP A 293 -11.41 -17.33 -1.64
CA ASP A 293 -9.95 -17.47 -1.56
C ASP A 293 -9.30 -16.27 -0.88
N VAL A 294 -8.24 -16.50 -0.10
CA VAL A 294 -7.50 -15.47 0.64
C VAL A 294 -6.02 -15.61 0.34
N ALA A 295 -5.38 -14.52 -0.09
CA ALA A 295 -3.95 -14.50 -0.39
C ALA A 295 -3.27 -13.29 0.25
N ARG A 296 -1.97 -13.41 0.51
CA ARG A 296 -1.13 -12.27 0.91
C ARG A 296 -0.60 -11.55 -0.34
N PRO A 297 -0.36 -10.23 -0.27
CA PRO A 297 0.47 -9.55 -1.27
C PRO A 297 1.82 -10.26 -1.37
N GLY A 298 2.31 -10.46 -2.59
CA GLY A 298 3.56 -11.19 -2.84
C GLY A 298 4.17 -10.80 -4.16
N SER A 299 5.37 -11.34 -4.41
CA SER A 299 6.05 -11.20 -5.69
C SER A 299 5.31 -12.01 -6.76
N ARG A 300 5.08 -11.43 -7.94
CA ARG A 300 4.30 -12.06 -9.02
C ARG A 300 4.81 -11.68 -10.40
N MET A 301 4.72 -12.60 -11.36
CA MET A 301 5.01 -12.29 -12.75
C MET A 301 3.84 -11.54 -13.37
N LYS A 302 4.09 -10.37 -13.96
CA LYS A 302 3.10 -9.60 -14.71
C LYS A 302 3.56 -9.37 -16.13
N ILE A 303 2.71 -9.76 -17.06
CA ILE A 303 2.95 -9.61 -18.49
C ILE A 303 2.02 -8.52 -19.00
N PHE A 304 2.59 -7.48 -19.61
CA PHE A 304 1.84 -6.35 -20.15
C PHE A 304 1.97 -6.27 -21.66
N GLN A 305 0.87 -5.96 -22.35
CA GLN A 305 0.88 -5.64 -23.77
C GLN A 305 0.67 -4.14 -23.94
N HIS A 306 1.75 -3.42 -24.26
CA HIS A 306 1.67 -2.01 -24.64
C HIS A 306 1.51 -1.89 -26.15
N CYS A 307 0.60 -1.04 -26.65
CA CYS A 307 0.31 -1.03 -28.08
C CYS A 307 1.50 -0.60 -28.95
N THR A 308 2.34 0.31 -28.46
CA THR A 308 3.53 0.80 -29.18
C THR A 308 4.83 0.06 -28.80
N ALA A 309 5.13 -0.11 -27.51
CA ALA A 309 6.36 -0.78 -27.05
C ALA A 309 6.31 -2.31 -27.11
N GLY A 310 5.13 -2.92 -27.32
CA GLY A 310 4.98 -4.37 -27.39
C GLY A 310 4.86 -5.03 -26.01
N LEU A 311 5.29 -6.29 -25.95
CA LEU A 311 5.14 -7.14 -24.76
C LEU A 311 6.22 -6.84 -23.72
N ILE A 312 5.82 -6.62 -22.46
CA ILE A 312 6.74 -6.29 -21.36
C ILE A 312 6.50 -7.28 -20.23
N ARG A 313 7.53 -8.06 -19.88
CA ARG A 313 7.47 -9.05 -18.80
C ARG A 313 8.17 -8.50 -17.58
N THR A 314 7.49 -8.57 -16.44
CA THR A 314 8.00 -8.03 -15.18
C THR A 314 7.73 -8.96 -14.01
N VAL A 315 8.47 -8.78 -12.93
CA VAL A 315 8.11 -9.25 -11.61
C VAL A 315 7.67 -8.04 -10.80
N SER A 316 6.44 -8.08 -10.28
CA SER A 316 5.94 -7.08 -9.35
C SER A 316 6.37 -7.44 -7.93
N THR A 317 7.09 -6.55 -7.25
CA THR A 317 7.45 -6.66 -5.84
C THR A 317 6.60 -5.69 -5.03
N SER A 318 5.98 -6.17 -3.94
CA SER A 318 5.15 -5.34 -3.05
C SER A 318 5.91 -5.03 -1.76
N LEU A 319 6.05 -3.75 -1.45
CA LEU A 319 6.70 -3.22 -0.26
C LEU A 319 5.65 -2.54 0.60
N ALA A 320 5.44 -3.01 1.83
CA ALA A 320 4.50 -2.39 2.76
C ALA A 320 5.04 -1.02 3.22
N LEU A 321 4.17 -0.02 3.30
CA LEU A 321 4.50 1.30 3.82
C LEU A 321 4.02 1.42 5.26
N SER A 322 4.76 2.17 6.08
CA SER A 322 4.37 2.46 7.46
C SER A 322 3.27 3.52 7.56
N SER A 323 3.20 4.41 6.56
CA SER A 323 2.20 5.48 6.43
C SER A 323 1.91 5.72 4.95
N PRO A 324 0.63 5.83 4.53
CA PRO A 324 -0.55 5.59 5.35
C PRO A 324 -0.75 4.08 5.64
N PRO A 325 -1.52 3.71 6.68
CA PRO A 325 -1.74 2.31 7.03
C PRO A 325 -2.29 1.49 5.85
N GLU A 326 -1.81 0.26 5.72
CA GLU A 326 -2.20 -0.69 4.66
C GLU A 326 -1.85 -0.24 3.23
N ALA A 327 -1.13 0.87 3.07
CA ALA A 327 -0.56 1.25 1.79
C ALA A 327 0.65 0.37 1.46
N ARG A 328 0.84 0.13 0.17
CA ARG A 328 1.97 -0.61 -0.36
C ARG A 328 2.48 0.01 -1.65
N MET A 329 3.79 0.11 -1.76
CA MET A 329 4.46 0.42 -2.99
C MET A 329 4.66 -0.86 -3.79
N VAL A 330 4.34 -0.84 -5.08
CA VAL A 330 4.55 -1.94 -6.00
C VAL A 330 5.50 -1.47 -7.08
N VAL A 331 6.61 -2.20 -7.24
CA VAL A 331 7.64 -1.94 -8.24
C VAL A 331 7.65 -3.07 -9.25
N TYR A 332 7.66 -2.74 -10.54
CA TYR A 332 7.68 -3.70 -11.64
C TYR A 332 9.10 -3.82 -12.21
N THR A 333 9.79 -4.90 -11.89
CA THR A 333 11.16 -5.16 -12.35
C THR A 333 11.14 -5.95 -13.66
N PRO A 334 11.77 -5.49 -14.75
CA PRO A 334 11.84 -6.24 -16.00
C PRO A 334 12.46 -7.63 -15.79
N LEU A 335 11.89 -8.65 -16.43
CA LEU A 335 12.39 -10.03 -16.35
C LEU A 335 13.55 -10.33 -17.32
N ASP A 336 13.64 -9.56 -18.40
CA ASP A 336 14.61 -9.72 -19.48
C ASP A 336 15.06 -8.35 -19.99
N ASP A 337 16.17 -8.35 -20.74
CA ASP A 337 16.74 -7.12 -21.29
C ASP A 337 15.82 -6.47 -22.33
N GLU A 338 15.07 -7.27 -23.09
CA GLU A 338 14.08 -6.78 -24.04
C GLU A 338 12.99 -5.95 -23.34
N SER A 339 12.46 -6.42 -22.21
CA SER A 339 11.49 -5.69 -21.38
C SER A 339 12.11 -4.44 -20.74
N ARG A 340 13.39 -4.52 -20.35
CA ARG A 340 14.14 -3.36 -19.83
C ARG A 340 14.28 -2.27 -20.88
N GLU A 341 14.67 -2.63 -22.10
CA GLU A 341 14.80 -1.71 -23.23
C GLU A 341 13.45 -1.11 -23.61
N ARG A 342 12.38 -1.90 -23.66
CA ARG A 342 11.01 -1.41 -23.91
C ARG A 342 10.56 -0.39 -22.85
N ILE A 343 10.83 -0.65 -21.58
CA ILE A 343 10.52 0.28 -20.48
C ILE A 343 11.34 1.57 -20.61
N ALA A 344 12.64 1.47 -20.91
CA ALA A 344 13.49 2.63 -21.13
C ALA A 344 13.03 3.45 -22.35
N TRP A 345 12.65 2.76 -23.42
CA TRP A 345 12.10 3.37 -24.63
C TRP A 345 10.79 4.10 -24.36
N LEU A 346 9.86 3.49 -23.61
CA LEU A 346 8.62 4.15 -23.18
C LEU A 346 8.91 5.43 -22.40
N ARG A 347 9.89 5.41 -21.50
CA ARG A 347 10.33 6.60 -20.75
C ARG A 347 10.93 7.69 -21.65
N ALA A 348 11.60 7.32 -22.74
CA ALA A 348 12.12 8.28 -23.70
C ALA A 348 11.04 8.88 -24.63
N HIS A 349 9.89 8.22 -24.80
CA HIS A 349 8.85 8.63 -25.74
C HIS A 349 7.50 8.83 -25.03
N PRO A 350 7.26 9.98 -24.34
CA PRO A 350 6.05 10.22 -23.55
C PRO A 350 4.75 10.24 -24.35
N ASP A 351 4.83 10.66 -25.61
CA ASP A 351 3.64 10.96 -26.42
C ASP A 351 3.09 9.74 -27.16
N VAL A 352 3.65 8.55 -26.91
CA VAL A 352 3.24 7.34 -27.60
C VAL A 352 1.91 6.83 -27.04
N PRO A 353 0.96 6.44 -27.90
CA PRO A 353 -0.30 5.89 -27.43
C PRO A 353 -0.05 4.57 -26.69
N ALA A 354 -0.82 4.35 -25.63
CA ALA A 354 -0.83 3.09 -24.88
C ALA A 354 -1.88 2.11 -25.39
N VAL A 355 -2.90 2.59 -26.12
CA VAL A 355 -3.99 1.81 -26.70
C VAL A 355 -4.14 2.07 -28.20
N ASP A 356 -4.50 1.04 -28.97
CA ASP A 356 -4.55 1.07 -30.45
C ASP A 356 -5.94 1.41 -31.03
N HIS A 357 -6.93 1.83 -30.21
CA HIS A 357 -8.25 2.19 -30.73
C HIS A 357 -9.08 3.07 -29.81
N THR A 358 -9.97 3.86 -30.42
CA THR A 358 -11.01 4.66 -29.78
C THR A 358 -12.33 3.88 -29.79
N HIS A 359 -13.09 3.93 -28.69
CA HIS A 359 -14.37 3.23 -28.56
C HIS A 359 -15.58 4.12 -28.86
#